data_AF-A4ZGU9-F1
#
_entry.id   AF-A4ZGU9-F1
#
_cell.length_a   1.000
_cell.length_b   1.000
_cell.length_c   1.000
_cell.angle_alpha   90.00
_cell.angle_beta   90.00
_cell.angle_gamma   90.00
#
_symmetry.space_group_name_H-M   'P 1'
#
loop_
_entity.id
_entity.type
_entity.pdbx_description
1 polymer ?
#
loop_
_entity_poly.entity_id
_entity_poly.type
_entity_poly.pdbx_seq_one_letter_code
_entity_poly.pdbx_strand_id
1 'polypeptide(L)'
;MVSLFELILIASVMVLTLVGLIYLIERKMKTYTHAFLLGFAFLMMGTMFIGAIIYMYFPTTFSLGIAVAINMVPMIIVLAAFFSVADNLSRGITDRKVIYLLSVSIVVDEVLMGSTFQIAQFGKFSSPLQGIDSSLNSVWFFYPMMVEMFFLFFVKVNEMSGSKTPVFLLPIIAVAALPPTLIDVSIWKYFSSFIDLTIAGFGLLTSPKSWKFVYSAICIGVISALIGADYLFGSILALSMVYYYSSTFTFSDLKEKDKELMKKTG
;
A
#
# COMPACT_ATOMS: atom_id res chain seq x y z
N MET A 1 -15.01 -16.81 14.97
CA MET A 1 -13.59 -16.81 14.56
C MET A 1 -13.50 -17.60 13.27
N VAL A 2 -12.92 -17.00 12.24
CA VAL A 2 -12.78 -17.60 10.91
C VAL A 2 -11.53 -18.47 10.89
N SER A 3 -11.53 -19.56 10.12
CA SER A 3 -10.34 -20.42 10.06
C SER A 3 -9.19 -19.71 9.35
N LEU A 4 -7.95 -19.99 9.77
CA LEU A 4 -6.76 -19.41 9.14
C LEU A 4 -6.67 -19.78 7.64
N PHE A 5 -7.08 -20.99 7.29
CA PHE A 5 -7.08 -21.46 5.90
C PHE A 5 -8.02 -20.63 5.01
N GLU A 6 -9.24 -20.32 5.48
CA GLU A 6 -10.17 -19.46 4.75
C GLU A 6 -9.62 -18.05 4.58
N LEU A 7 -9.01 -17.48 5.63
CA LEU A 7 -8.39 -16.15 5.55
C LEU A 7 -7.24 -16.12 4.54
N ILE A 8 -6.40 -17.16 4.49
CA ILE A 8 -5.31 -17.26 3.50
C ILE A 8 -5.85 -17.29 2.07
N LEU A 9 -6.92 -18.05 1.81
CA LEU A 9 -7.53 -18.12 0.49
C LEU A 9 -8.10 -16.76 0.06
N ILE A 10 -8.84 -16.11 0.95
CA ILE A 10 -9.44 -14.79 0.70
C ILE A 10 -8.32 -13.75 0.48
N ALA A 11 -7.30 -13.72 1.34
CA ALA A 11 -6.13 -12.85 1.20
C ALA A 11 -5.45 -13.03 -0.17
N SER A 12 -5.25 -14.27 -0.61
CA SER A 12 -4.58 -14.56 -1.87
C SER A 12 -5.33 -14.00 -3.09
N VAL A 13 -6.66 -14.12 -3.11
CA VAL A 13 -7.51 -13.55 -4.17
C VAL A 13 -7.40 -12.02 -4.20
N MET A 14 -7.32 -11.40 -3.03
CA MET A 14 -7.27 -9.94 -2.90
C MET A 14 -5.91 -9.40 -3.33
N VAL A 15 -4.82 -10.04 -2.91
CA VAL A 15 -3.46 -9.72 -3.37
C VAL A 15 -3.38 -9.81 -4.90
N LEU A 16 -3.96 -10.84 -5.51
CA LEU A 16 -4.02 -10.96 -6.98
C LEU A 16 -4.80 -9.81 -7.62
N THR A 17 -5.89 -9.38 -6.99
CA THR A 17 -6.70 -8.25 -7.45
C THR A 17 -5.91 -6.94 -7.39
N LEU A 18 -5.23 -6.66 -6.27
CA LEU A 18 -4.41 -5.46 -6.09
C LEU A 18 -3.21 -5.45 -7.03
N VAL A 19 -2.51 -6.57 -7.19
CA VAL A 19 -1.46 -6.74 -8.21
C VAL A 19 -1.98 -6.43 -9.61
N GLY A 20 -3.18 -6.91 -9.95
CA GLY A 20 -3.86 -6.59 -11.21
C GLY A 20 -4.14 -5.09 -11.38
N LEU A 21 -4.64 -4.42 -10.34
CA LEU A 21 -4.88 -2.97 -10.34
C LEU A 21 -3.56 -2.19 -10.48
N ILE A 22 -2.52 -2.55 -9.75
CA ILE A 22 -1.17 -1.96 -9.84
C ILE A 22 -0.62 -2.11 -11.26
N TYR A 23 -0.79 -3.28 -11.88
CA TYR A 23 -0.41 -3.49 -13.26
C TYR A 23 -1.15 -2.54 -14.23
N LEU A 24 -2.46 -2.32 -14.01
CA LEU A 24 -3.24 -1.38 -14.83
C LEU A 24 -2.80 0.08 -14.62
N ILE A 25 -2.52 0.49 -13.38
CA ILE A 25 -1.96 1.81 -13.07
C ILE A 25 -0.67 2.01 -13.86
N GLU A 26 0.24 1.04 -13.78
CA GLU A 26 1.56 1.16 -14.37
C GLU A 26 1.54 1.05 -15.91
N ARG A 27 0.74 0.15 -16.50
CA ARG A 27 0.82 -0.16 -17.94
C ARG A 27 -0.26 0.47 -18.81
N LYS A 28 -1.43 0.76 -18.24
CA LYS A 28 -2.63 1.10 -19.01
C LYS A 28 -3.14 2.49 -18.71
N MET A 29 -2.81 3.07 -17.56
CA MET A 29 -3.34 4.35 -17.14
C MET A 29 -2.72 5.50 -17.94
N LYS A 30 -3.54 6.10 -18.81
CA LYS A 30 -3.13 7.24 -19.66
C LYS A 30 -4.01 8.49 -19.48
N THR A 31 -5.28 8.30 -19.16
CA THR A 31 -6.28 9.38 -19.08
C THR A 31 -6.92 9.43 -17.71
N TYR A 32 -7.52 10.57 -17.36
CA TYR A 32 -8.23 10.71 -16.08
C TYR A 32 -9.40 9.73 -15.95
N THR A 33 -9.99 9.25 -17.05
CA THR A 33 -10.97 8.15 -17.03
C THR A 33 -10.37 6.88 -16.41
N HIS A 34 -9.16 6.48 -16.82
CA HIS A 34 -8.50 5.30 -16.28
C HIS A 34 -8.17 5.49 -14.80
N ALA A 35 -7.63 6.66 -14.43
CA ALA A 35 -7.33 6.97 -13.04
C ALA A 35 -8.58 7.00 -12.16
N PHE A 36 -9.68 7.53 -12.67
CA PHE A 36 -10.95 7.49 -11.98
C PHE A 36 -11.43 6.06 -11.76
N LEU A 37 -11.44 5.21 -12.80
CA LEU A 37 -11.89 3.83 -12.66
C LEU A 37 -11.03 3.04 -11.66
N LEU A 38 -9.72 3.27 -11.64
CA LEU A 38 -8.81 2.65 -10.69
C LEU A 38 -9.04 3.20 -9.27
N GLY A 39 -9.17 4.53 -9.12
CA GLY A 39 -9.53 5.15 -7.84
C GLY A 39 -10.89 4.68 -7.31
N PHE A 40 -11.86 4.47 -8.20
CA PHE A 40 -13.16 3.90 -7.88
C PHE A 40 -13.03 2.45 -7.40
N ALA A 41 -12.21 1.63 -8.05
CA ALA A 41 -11.94 0.26 -7.61
C ALA A 41 -11.35 0.20 -6.19
N PHE A 42 -10.36 1.05 -5.88
CA PHE A 42 -9.82 1.15 -4.53
C PHE A 42 -10.87 1.67 -3.53
N LEU A 43 -11.64 2.70 -3.90
CA LEU A 43 -12.70 3.21 -3.04
C LEU A 43 -13.73 2.13 -2.68
N MET A 44 -14.14 1.32 -3.67
CA MET A 44 -15.04 0.17 -3.44
C MET A 44 -14.43 -0.83 -2.45
N MET A 45 -13.15 -1.12 -2.59
CA MET A 45 -12.44 -2.06 -1.73
C MET A 45 -12.37 -1.52 -0.29
N GLY A 46 -11.97 -0.26 -0.12
CA GLY A 46 -11.92 0.41 1.17
C GLY A 46 -13.28 0.48 1.86
N THR A 47 -14.35 0.85 1.15
CA THR A 47 -15.71 0.91 1.74
C THR A 47 -16.24 -0.46 2.10
N MET A 48 -15.87 -1.51 1.35
CA MET A 48 -16.19 -2.89 1.70
C MET A 48 -15.53 -3.32 3.02
N PHE A 49 -14.25 -3.01 3.22
CA PHE A 49 -13.59 -3.30 4.51
C PHE A 49 -14.15 -2.49 5.66
N ILE A 50 -14.42 -1.20 5.45
CA ILE A 50 -15.04 -0.36 6.48
C ILE A 50 -16.39 -0.96 6.90
N GLY A 51 -17.22 -1.38 5.95
CA GLY A 51 -18.47 -2.08 6.23
C GLY A 51 -18.27 -3.38 7.00
N ALA A 52 -17.28 -4.19 6.62
CA ALA A 52 -16.95 -5.45 7.30
C ALA A 52 -16.45 -5.21 8.74
N ILE A 53 -15.57 -4.24 8.95
CA ILE A 53 -15.07 -3.83 10.27
C ILE A 53 -16.26 -3.41 11.15
N ILE A 54 -17.12 -2.52 10.67
CA ILE A 54 -18.29 -2.04 11.43
C ILE A 54 -19.21 -3.21 11.82
N TYR A 55 -19.49 -4.11 10.88
CA TYR A 55 -20.31 -5.31 11.13
C TYR A 55 -19.70 -6.20 12.21
N MET A 56 -18.39 -6.49 12.13
CA MET A 56 -17.72 -7.34 13.10
C MET A 56 -17.58 -6.70 14.50
N TYR A 57 -17.53 -5.38 14.58
CA TYR A 57 -17.51 -4.67 15.86
C TYR A 57 -18.87 -4.66 16.59
N PHE A 58 -19.96 -4.80 15.83
CA PHE A 58 -21.34 -4.65 16.31
C PHE A 58 -22.34 -5.61 15.62
N PRO A 59 -22.10 -6.94 15.66
CA PRO A 59 -22.84 -7.92 14.86
C PRO A 59 -24.32 -8.05 15.27
N THR A 60 -24.67 -7.66 16.50
CA THR A 60 -26.06 -7.68 17.01
C THR A 60 -26.86 -6.44 16.62
N THR A 61 -26.18 -5.35 16.27
CA THR A 61 -26.80 -4.05 16.01
C THR A 61 -26.89 -3.75 14.52
N PHE A 62 -25.89 -4.20 13.75
CA PHE A 62 -25.83 -3.97 12.31
C PHE A 62 -26.15 -5.24 11.55
N SER A 63 -27.17 -5.18 10.70
CA SER A 63 -27.45 -6.26 9.75
C SER A 63 -26.40 -6.28 8.63
N LEU A 64 -26.25 -7.43 7.98
CA LEU A 64 -25.44 -7.54 6.77
C LEU A 64 -25.90 -6.53 5.70
N GLY A 65 -27.20 -6.25 5.62
CA GLY A 65 -27.75 -5.24 4.71
C GLY A 65 -27.19 -3.83 4.96
N ILE A 66 -26.92 -3.45 6.20
CA ILE A 66 -26.30 -2.15 6.51
C ILE A 66 -24.83 -2.14 6.07
N ALA A 67 -24.09 -3.24 6.27
CA ALA A 67 -22.71 -3.36 5.78
C ALA A 67 -22.65 -3.23 4.25
N VAL A 68 -23.60 -3.84 3.53
CA VAL A 68 -23.73 -3.68 2.07
C VAL A 68 -24.10 -2.24 1.70
N ALA A 69 -25.01 -1.60 2.44
CA ALA A 69 -25.38 -0.20 2.20
C ALA A 69 -24.21 0.78 2.38
N ILE A 70 -23.35 0.56 3.38
CA ILE A 70 -22.12 1.34 3.60
C ILE A 70 -21.19 1.28 2.38
N ASN A 71 -21.17 0.16 1.66
CA ASN A 71 -20.45 0.05 0.40
C ASN A 71 -21.21 0.73 -0.76
N MET A 72 -22.51 0.48 -0.90
CA MET A 72 -23.29 0.96 -2.04
C MET A 72 -23.47 2.48 -2.10
N VAL A 73 -23.63 3.16 -0.97
CA VAL A 73 -23.90 4.61 -0.96
C VAL A 73 -22.72 5.42 -1.52
N PRO A 74 -21.47 5.26 -1.04
CA PRO A 74 -20.31 5.92 -1.64
C PRO A 74 -20.15 5.60 -3.13
N MET A 75 -20.37 4.34 -3.53
CA MET A 75 -20.26 3.93 -4.93
C MET A 75 -21.22 4.71 -5.83
N ILE A 76 -22.49 4.83 -5.44
CA ILE A 76 -23.51 5.55 -6.21
C ILE A 76 -23.15 7.03 -6.32
N ILE A 77 -22.72 7.66 -5.22
CA ILE A 77 -22.35 9.08 -5.19
C ILE A 77 -21.17 9.34 -6.13
N VAL A 78 -20.13 8.50 -6.06
CA VAL A 78 -18.92 8.65 -6.86
C VAL A 78 -19.19 8.38 -8.34
N LEU A 79 -20.02 7.40 -8.68
CA LEU A 79 -20.46 7.16 -10.06
C LEU A 79 -21.30 8.32 -10.60
N ALA A 80 -22.22 8.87 -9.81
CA ALA A 80 -22.99 10.04 -10.21
C ALA A 80 -22.08 11.25 -10.49
N ALA A 81 -21.06 11.47 -9.65
CA ALA A 81 -20.06 12.51 -9.85
C ALA A 81 -19.17 12.25 -11.08
N PHE A 82 -18.93 10.99 -11.44
CA PHE A 82 -18.20 10.66 -12.65
C PHE A 82 -18.98 10.98 -13.91
N PHE A 83 -20.23 10.53 -13.99
CA PHE A 83 -21.07 10.77 -15.15
C PHE A 83 -21.35 12.27 -15.37
N SER A 84 -21.33 13.10 -14.32
CA SER A 84 -21.48 14.55 -14.46
C SER A 84 -20.25 15.27 -15.04
N VAL A 85 -19.08 14.63 -15.07
CA VAL A 85 -17.81 15.24 -15.54
C VAL A 85 -17.12 14.37 -16.62
N ALA A 86 -17.79 13.33 -17.13
CA ALA A 86 -17.25 12.32 -18.03
C ALA A 86 -16.53 12.89 -19.26
N ASP A 87 -17.09 13.93 -19.88
CA ASP A 87 -16.53 14.54 -21.10
C ASP A 87 -15.15 15.18 -20.88
N ASN A 88 -14.88 15.65 -19.66
CA ASN A 88 -13.59 16.27 -19.32
C ASN A 88 -12.50 15.26 -18.91
N LEU A 89 -12.86 14.00 -18.68
CA LEU A 89 -11.98 12.95 -18.14
C LEU A 89 -11.17 12.20 -19.21
N SER A 90 -11.48 12.40 -20.50
CA SER A 90 -10.75 11.81 -21.63
C SER A 90 -9.34 12.38 -21.83
N ARG A 91 -9.03 13.50 -21.16
CA ARG A 91 -7.72 14.16 -21.23
C ARG A 91 -6.60 13.28 -20.64
N GLY A 92 -5.40 13.42 -21.18
CA GLY A 92 -4.19 12.79 -20.64
C GLY A 92 -3.90 13.26 -19.22
N ILE A 93 -3.37 12.37 -18.38
CA ILE A 93 -3.02 12.68 -16.99
C ILE A 93 -1.76 13.55 -16.97
N THR A 94 -1.85 14.70 -16.32
CA THR A 94 -0.75 15.66 -16.21
C THR A 94 -0.37 15.99 -14.77
N ASP A 95 -1.20 15.61 -13.80
CA ASP A 95 -1.01 15.92 -12.38
C ASP A 95 -0.45 14.74 -11.60
N ARG A 96 0.70 14.94 -10.94
CA ARG A 96 1.30 13.95 -10.03
C ARG A 96 0.41 13.66 -8.81
N LYS A 97 -0.48 14.58 -8.42
CA LYS A 97 -1.41 14.37 -7.29
C LYS A 97 -2.27 13.12 -7.48
N VAL A 98 -2.64 12.79 -8.71
CA VAL A 98 -3.41 11.57 -9.03
C VAL A 98 -2.62 10.32 -8.64
N ILE A 99 -1.31 10.29 -8.92
CA ILE A 99 -0.43 9.18 -8.54
C ILE A 99 -0.37 9.05 -7.02
N TYR A 100 -0.15 10.18 -6.33
CA TYR A 100 -0.08 10.19 -4.88
C TYR A 100 -1.39 9.70 -4.26
N LEU A 101 -2.54 10.14 -4.76
CA LEU A 101 -3.85 9.69 -4.29
C LEU A 101 -4.03 8.18 -4.48
N LEU A 102 -3.72 7.63 -5.66
CA LEU A 102 -3.79 6.18 -5.90
C LEU A 102 -2.81 5.39 -5.01
N SER A 103 -1.61 5.93 -4.80
CA SER A 103 -0.60 5.31 -3.93
C SER A 103 -1.04 5.27 -2.47
N VAL A 104 -1.69 6.34 -1.99
CA VAL A 104 -2.30 6.38 -0.66
C VAL A 104 -3.46 5.40 -0.58
N SER A 105 -4.33 5.34 -1.59
CA SER A 105 -5.45 4.41 -1.62
C SER A 105 -5.02 2.96 -1.49
N ILE A 106 -3.97 2.53 -2.20
CA ILE A 106 -3.40 1.17 -2.08
C ILE A 106 -3.03 0.86 -0.62
N VAL A 107 -2.24 1.74 0.01
CA VAL A 107 -1.78 1.52 1.39
C VAL A 107 -2.93 1.57 2.40
N VAL A 108 -3.92 2.44 2.18
CA VAL A 108 -5.12 2.50 3.05
C VAL A 108 -5.93 1.21 2.95
N ASP A 109 -6.12 0.67 1.74
CA ASP A 109 -6.83 -0.60 1.54
C ASP A 109 -6.11 -1.77 2.23
N GLU A 110 -4.78 -1.76 2.23
CA GLU A 110 -3.96 -2.73 2.96
C GLU A 110 -4.13 -2.63 4.48
N VAL A 111 -4.12 -1.43 5.04
CA VAL A 111 -4.38 -1.22 6.47
C VAL A 111 -5.79 -1.69 6.85
N LEU A 112 -6.78 -1.39 6.01
CA LEU A 112 -8.17 -1.78 6.23
C LEU A 112 -8.38 -3.30 6.10
N MET A 113 -7.73 -3.94 5.12
CA MET A 113 -7.72 -5.39 4.97
C MET A 113 -7.09 -6.06 6.18
N GLY A 114 -5.89 -5.63 6.57
CA GLY A 114 -5.20 -6.18 7.73
C GLY A 114 -6.02 -6.04 9.01
N SER A 115 -6.69 -4.88 9.20
CA SER A 115 -7.60 -4.66 10.32
C SER A 115 -8.78 -5.63 10.29
N THR A 116 -9.39 -5.82 9.12
CA THR A 116 -10.52 -6.74 8.91
C THR A 116 -10.12 -8.18 9.27
N PHE A 117 -8.97 -8.65 8.80
CA PHE A 117 -8.53 -10.02 9.06
C PHE A 117 -8.09 -10.24 10.50
N GLN A 118 -7.44 -9.25 11.10
CA GLN A 118 -7.13 -9.25 12.53
C GLN A 118 -8.39 -9.40 13.39
N ILE A 119 -9.45 -8.65 13.08
CA ILE A 119 -10.74 -8.77 13.78
C ILE A 119 -11.39 -10.13 13.52
N ALA A 120 -11.34 -10.63 12.28
CA ALA A 120 -11.95 -11.92 11.92
C ALA A 120 -11.26 -13.12 12.63
N GLN A 121 -9.95 -13.02 12.83
CA GLN A 121 -9.13 -14.05 13.47
C GLN A 121 -9.21 -13.98 14.99
N PHE A 122 -8.97 -12.81 15.60
CA PHE A 122 -8.81 -12.66 17.05
C PHE A 122 -10.03 -12.06 17.75
N GLY A 123 -11.00 -11.55 17.00
CA GLY A 123 -12.18 -10.86 17.54
C GLY A 123 -11.98 -9.35 17.68
N LYS A 124 -12.95 -8.71 18.33
CA LYS A 124 -13.01 -7.26 18.48
C LYS A 124 -11.90 -6.71 19.37
N PHE A 125 -11.23 -5.64 18.92
CA PHE A 125 -10.29 -4.87 19.74
C PHE A 125 -10.98 -3.88 20.67
N SER A 126 -10.27 -3.45 21.72
CA SER A 126 -10.77 -2.49 22.71
C SER A 126 -11.02 -1.10 22.11
N SER A 127 -10.26 -0.72 21.07
CA SER A 127 -10.43 0.53 20.33
C SER A 127 -10.12 0.34 18.84
N PRO A 128 -10.64 1.20 17.95
CA PRO A 128 -10.27 1.19 16.53
C PRO A 128 -8.78 1.44 16.28
N LEU A 129 -8.15 2.30 17.09
CA LEU A 129 -6.71 2.58 16.99
C LEU A 129 -5.87 1.34 17.26
N GLN A 130 -6.27 0.52 18.23
CA GLN A 130 -5.62 -0.77 18.47
C GLN A 130 -5.79 -1.74 17.30
N GLY A 131 -6.92 -1.68 16.59
CA GLY A 131 -7.13 -2.47 15.37
C GLY A 131 -6.19 -2.04 14.23
N ILE A 132 -5.99 -0.73 14.05
CA ILE A 132 -5.05 -0.19 13.06
C ILE A 132 -3.61 -0.55 13.42
N ASP A 133 -3.21 -0.41 14.69
CA ASP A 133 -1.87 -0.76 15.15
C ASP A 133 -1.59 -2.27 14.99
N SER A 134 -2.57 -3.11 15.34
CA SER A 134 -2.51 -4.55 15.12
C SER A 134 -2.40 -4.90 13.63
N SER A 135 -3.13 -4.18 12.77
CA SER A 135 -3.03 -4.34 11.31
C SER A 135 -1.62 -4.05 10.81
N LEU A 136 -1.10 -2.85 11.12
CA LEU A 136 0.20 -2.35 10.69
C LEU A 136 1.39 -3.20 11.15
N ASN A 137 1.18 -4.06 12.14
CA ASN A 137 2.17 -4.95 12.72
C ASN A 137 1.86 -6.43 12.48
N SER A 138 1.18 -6.74 11.38
CA SER A 138 0.75 -8.12 11.11
C SER A 138 1.12 -8.66 9.75
N VAL A 139 1.12 -9.99 9.66
CA VAL A 139 1.29 -10.73 8.41
C VAL A 139 0.28 -10.30 7.35
N TRP A 140 -0.93 -9.92 7.76
CA TRP A 140 -2.02 -9.50 6.87
C TRP A 140 -1.77 -8.13 6.21
N PHE A 141 -0.81 -7.36 6.73
CA PHE A 141 -0.35 -6.10 6.14
C PHE A 141 0.96 -6.32 5.38
N PHE A 142 1.95 -6.95 6.02
CA PHE A 142 3.29 -7.07 5.44
C PHE A 142 3.36 -7.96 4.20
N TYR A 143 2.66 -9.10 4.21
CA TYR A 143 2.75 -10.07 3.11
C TYR A 143 2.16 -9.54 1.79
N PRO A 144 0.92 -9.03 1.74
CA PRO A 144 0.37 -8.40 0.54
C PRO A 144 1.27 -7.30 -0.03
N MET A 145 1.71 -6.38 0.83
CA MET A 145 2.54 -5.25 0.40
C MET A 145 3.90 -5.69 -0.14
N MET A 146 4.53 -6.69 0.48
CA MET A 146 5.77 -7.27 -0.04
C MET A 146 5.54 -7.83 -1.46
N VAL A 147 4.47 -8.60 -1.67
CA VAL A 147 4.13 -9.20 -2.97
C VAL A 147 3.87 -8.13 -4.02
N GLU A 148 3.10 -7.10 -3.69
CA GLU A 148 2.79 -5.98 -4.58
C GLU A 148 4.01 -5.18 -5.00
N MET A 149 4.84 -4.78 -4.04
CA MET A 149 6.05 -4.03 -4.32
C MET A 149 7.05 -4.86 -5.14
N PHE A 150 7.17 -6.16 -4.84
CA PHE A 150 8.02 -7.09 -5.58
C PHE A 150 7.51 -7.32 -7.00
N PHE A 151 6.19 -7.40 -7.20
CA PHE A 151 5.58 -7.44 -8.52
C PHE A 151 5.89 -6.17 -9.31
N LEU A 152 5.66 -4.98 -8.73
CA LEU A 152 5.94 -3.71 -9.39
C LEU A 152 7.44 -3.57 -9.74
N PHE A 153 8.33 -4.05 -8.86
CA PHE A 153 9.75 -4.13 -9.13
C PHE A 153 10.05 -4.93 -10.41
N PHE A 154 9.48 -6.13 -10.56
CA PHE A 154 9.65 -6.92 -11.79
C PHE A 154 9.08 -6.24 -13.03
N VAL A 155 7.90 -5.63 -12.90
CA VAL A 155 7.30 -4.88 -14.01
C VAL A 155 8.25 -3.80 -14.51
N LYS A 156 9.01 -3.13 -13.62
CA LYS A 156 10.00 -2.11 -13.95
C LYS A 156 11.31 -2.65 -14.49
N VAL A 157 11.85 -3.68 -13.86
CA VAL A 157 13.10 -4.31 -14.32
C VAL A 157 12.97 -4.77 -15.77
N ASN A 158 11.81 -5.33 -16.14
CA ASN A 158 11.54 -5.79 -17.50
C ASN A 158 11.48 -4.65 -18.54
N GLU A 159 11.18 -3.41 -18.16
CA GLU A 159 11.21 -2.26 -19.08
C GLU A 159 12.59 -1.63 -19.21
N MET A 160 13.37 -1.67 -18.13
CA MET A 160 14.63 -0.94 -18.01
C MET A 160 15.83 -1.82 -18.34
N SER A 161 15.83 -2.45 -19.52
CA SER A 161 16.99 -3.19 -20.03
C SER A 161 18.23 -2.28 -20.01
N GLY A 162 19.16 -2.54 -19.07
CA GLY A 162 20.46 -1.87 -18.98
C GLY A 162 20.59 -0.71 -17.99
N SER A 163 19.55 -0.32 -17.23
CA SER A 163 19.67 0.74 -16.22
C SER A 163 19.85 0.18 -14.80
N LYS A 164 20.79 0.71 -14.00
CA LYS A 164 21.01 0.36 -12.58
C LYS A 164 19.86 0.81 -11.65
N THR A 165 18.80 1.39 -12.20
CA THR A 165 17.80 2.20 -11.50
C THR A 165 16.83 1.42 -10.60
N PRO A 166 16.50 0.12 -10.76
CA PRO A 166 15.55 -0.52 -9.84
C PRO A 166 16.19 -1.07 -8.56
N VAL A 167 17.52 -1.12 -8.42
CA VAL A 167 18.17 -1.77 -7.26
C VAL A 167 17.90 -1.03 -5.94
N PHE A 168 17.73 0.29 -5.98
CA PHE A 168 17.33 1.04 -4.78
C PHE A 168 15.89 0.74 -4.33
N LEU A 169 15.06 0.08 -5.13
CA LEU A 169 13.71 -0.28 -4.69
C LEU A 169 13.72 -1.47 -3.71
N LEU A 170 14.73 -2.34 -3.80
CA LEU A 170 14.82 -3.60 -3.06
C LEU A 170 14.83 -3.47 -1.52
N PRO A 171 15.49 -2.47 -0.90
CA PRO A 171 15.54 -2.39 0.55
C PRO A 171 14.17 -2.30 1.23
N ILE A 172 13.20 -1.58 0.66
CA ILE A 172 11.84 -1.50 1.24
C ILE A 172 11.13 -2.85 1.16
N ILE A 173 11.27 -3.54 0.03
CA ILE A 173 10.68 -4.86 -0.19
C ILE A 173 11.24 -5.86 0.84
N ALA A 174 12.55 -5.83 1.06
CA ALA A 174 13.21 -6.70 2.02
C ALA A 174 12.74 -6.45 3.46
N VAL A 175 12.62 -5.18 3.87
CA VAL A 175 12.11 -4.82 5.21
C VAL A 175 10.65 -5.25 5.37
N ALA A 176 9.83 -5.13 4.32
CA ALA A 176 8.46 -5.64 4.33
C ALA A 176 8.39 -7.18 4.37
N ALA A 177 9.40 -7.88 3.86
CA ALA A 177 9.47 -9.34 3.89
C ALA A 177 9.87 -9.92 5.25
N LEU A 178 10.68 -9.18 6.02
CA LEU A 178 11.22 -9.61 7.32
C LEU A 178 10.99 -8.58 8.43
N PRO A 179 9.75 -8.11 8.67
CA PRO A 179 9.53 -7.04 9.64
C PRO A 179 9.76 -7.54 11.08
N PRO A 180 10.32 -6.70 11.98
CA PRO A 180 10.60 -7.11 13.35
C PRO A 180 9.37 -7.37 14.21
N THR A 181 8.21 -6.88 13.77
CA THR A 181 6.94 -7.00 14.48
C THR A 181 6.11 -8.19 14.04
N LEU A 182 6.59 -8.98 13.06
CA LEU A 182 5.84 -10.11 12.51
C LEU A 182 5.60 -11.24 13.52
N ILE A 183 6.61 -11.54 14.33
CA ILE A 183 6.60 -12.64 15.30
C ILE A 183 7.03 -12.08 16.65
N ASP A 184 6.18 -12.28 17.67
CA ASP A 184 6.45 -11.86 19.04
C ASP A 184 7.42 -12.83 19.75
N VAL A 185 8.63 -12.91 19.21
CA VAL A 185 9.73 -13.73 19.73
C VAL A 185 11.00 -12.88 19.71
N SER A 186 11.67 -12.74 20.85
CA SER A 186 12.84 -11.86 20.98
C SER A 186 13.94 -12.19 19.97
N ILE A 187 14.21 -13.48 19.71
CA ILE A 187 15.24 -13.87 18.73
C ILE A 187 14.86 -13.47 17.30
N TRP A 188 13.58 -13.52 16.94
CA TRP A 188 13.08 -13.02 15.66
C TRP A 188 13.34 -11.51 15.57
N LYS A 189 12.83 -10.76 16.56
CA LYS A 189 12.92 -9.30 16.62
C LYS A 189 14.36 -8.79 16.45
N TYR A 190 15.34 -9.40 17.14
CA TYR A 190 16.74 -9.01 16.99
C TYR A 190 17.33 -9.38 15.61
N PHE A 191 17.02 -10.59 15.12
CA PHE A 191 17.52 -11.07 13.84
C PHE A 191 16.99 -10.25 12.66
N SER A 192 15.67 -10.05 12.61
CA SER A 192 15.00 -9.24 11.59
C SER A 192 15.49 -7.79 11.63
N SER A 193 15.56 -7.18 12.82
CA SER A 193 16.06 -5.80 12.94
C SER A 193 17.50 -5.65 12.47
N PHE A 194 18.37 -6.63 12.74
CA PHE A 194 19.74 -6.61 12.23
C PHE A 194 19.79 -6.66 10.70
N ILE A 195 19.00 -7.55 10.09
CA ILE A 195 18.89 -7.65 8.62
C ILE A 195 18.34 -6.35 8.04
N ASP A 196 17.23 -5.86 8.58
CA ASP A 196 16.55 -4.65 8.10
C ASP A 196 17.44 -3.42 8.19
N LEU A 197 18.17 -3.23 9.29
CA LEU A 197 19.13 -2.13 9.43
C LEU A 197 20.30 -2.26 8.44
N THR A 198 20.78 -3.48 8.20
CA THR A 198 21.84 -3.72 7.22
C THR A 198 21.38 -3.39 5.81
N ILE A 199 20.18 -3.82 5.44
CA ILE A 199 19.61 -3.60 4.11
C ILE A 199 19.19 -2.13 3.90
N ALA A 200 18.53 -1.50 4.87
CA ALA A 200 18.22 -0.08 4.82
C ALA A 200 19.49 0.78 4.82
N GLY A 201 20.51 0.38 5.59
CA GLY A 201 21.84 0.98 5.60
C GLY A 201 22.53 0.88 4.23
N PHE A 202 22.45 -0.27 3.56
CA PHE A 202 22.89 -0.41 2.18
C PHE A 202 22.14 0.56 1.25
N GLY A 203 20.81 0.63 1.38
CA GLY A 203 19.97 1.60 0.66
C GLY A 203 20.41 3.05 0.85
N LEU A 204 20.77 3.46 2.07
CA LEU A 204 21.29 4.80 2.37
C LEU A 204 22.58 5.13 1.61
N LEU A 205 23.45 4.15 1.44
CA LEU A 205 24.74 4.33 0.78
C LEU A 205 24.59 4.41 -0.74
N THR A 206 23.75 3.55 -1.32
CA THR A 206 23.69 3.35 -2.78
C THR A 206 22.66 4.22 -3.50
N SER A 207 21.70 4.81 -2.80
CA SER A 207 20.51 5.39 -3.44
C SER A 207 20.58 6.92 -3.62
N PRO A 208 19.76 7.50 -4.52
CA PRO A 208 19.64 8.95 -4.68
C PRO A 208 19.17 9.66 -3.40
N LYS A 209 19.46 10.96 -3.29
CA LYS A 209 19.15 11.79 -2.10
C LYS A 209 17.71 11.62 -1.59
N SER A 210 16.72 11.55 -2.48
CA SER A 210 15.31 11.45 -2.10
C SER A 210 14.99 10.14 -1.37
N TRP A 211 15.59 9.03 -1.80
CA TRP A 211 15.43 7.71 -1.19
C TRP A 211 16.22 7.56 0.11
N LYS A 212 17.32 8.31 0.29
CA LYS A 212 18.06 8.30 1.55
C LYS A 212 17.19 8.74 2.72
N PHE A 213 16.31 9.72 2.53
CA PHE A 213 15.36 10.12 3.58
C PHE A 213 14.42 8.98 3.97
N VAL A 214 13.96 8.20 2.99
CA VAL A 214 13.07 7.05 3.22
C VAL A 214 13.79 5.96 4.02
N TYR A 215 15.00 5.58 3.64
CA TYR A 215 15.74 4.57 4.41
C TYR A 215 16.16 5.06 5.79
N SER A 216 16.46 6.36 5.95
CA SER A 216 16.70 6.93 7.28
C SER A 216 15.45 6.78 8.16
N ALA A 217 14.27 7.07 7.61
CA ALA A 217 13.02 6.86 8.32
C ALA A 217 12.82 5.39 8.67
N ILE A 218 13.04 4.46 7.73
CA ILE A 218 12.96 3.02 7.98
C ILE A 218 13.92 2.59 9.10
N CYS A 219 15.19 3.04 9.09
CA CYS A 219 16.13 2.76 10.18
C CYS A 219 15.59 3.24 11.54
N ILE A 220 15.02 4.44 11.59
CA ILE A 220 14.38 4.98 12.81
C ILE A 220 13.20 4.08 13.23
N GLY A 221 12.38 3.62 12.28
CA GLY A 221 11.28 2.70 12.54
C GLY A 221 11.75 1.34 13.07
N VAL A 222 12.80 0.77 12.49
CA VAL A 222 13.35 -0.52 12.96
C VAL A 222 13.92 -0.37 14.38
N ILE A 223 14.61 0.74 14.67
CA ILE A 223 15.08 1.06 16.02
C ILE A 223 13.90 1.28 16.98
N SER A 224 12.83 1.93 16.53
CA SER A 224 11.65 2.16 17.37
C SER A 224 10.97 0.84 17.73
N ALA A 225 10.89 -0.12 16.81
CA ALA A 225 10.40 -1.45 17.11
C ALA A 225 11.24 -2.11 18.21
N LEU A 226 12.58 -2.04 18.15
CA LEU A 226 13.47 -2.63 19.17
C LEU A 226 13.22 -2.12 20.60
N ILE A 227 12.79 -0.87 20.76
CA ILE A 227 12.47 -0.27 22.07
C ILE A 227 10.98 -0.39 22.46
N GLY A 228 10.18 -1.15 21.69
CA GLY A 228 8.77 -1.42 21.97
C GLY A 228 7.78 -0.40 21.39
N ALA A 229 8.22 0.48 20.50
CA ALA A 229 7.37 1.43 19.77
C ALA A 229 7.02 0.89 18.37
N ASP A 230 6.30 -0.23 18.34
CA ASP A 230 5.96 -0.97 17.11
C ASP A 230 5.00 -0.16 16.19
N TYR A 231 4.12 0.66 16.77
CA TYR A 231 3.23 1.57 16.02
C TYR A 231 3.99 2.56 15.14
N LEU A 232 5.17 3.04 15.60
CA LEU A 232 6.01 3.94 14.82
C LEU A 232 6.62 3.21 13.62
N PHE A 233 7.06 1.97 13.81
CA PHE A 233 7.59 1.14 12.73
C PHE A 233 6.57 0.94 11.63
N GLY A 234 5.38 0.43 11.98
CA GLY A 234 4.30 0.18 11.02
C GLY A 234 3.89 1.45 10.26
N SER A 235 3.79 2.59 10.95
CA SER A 235 3.44 3.87 10.33
C SER A 235 4.51 4.38 9.35
N ILE A 236 5.79 4.28 9.75
CA ILE A 236 6.92 4.66 8.89
C ILE A 236 6.97 3.78 7.65
N LEU A 237 6.75 2.47 7.81
CA LEU A 237 6.77 1.55 6.68
C LEU A 237 5.61 1.84 5.72
N ALA A 238 4.40 2.06 6.23
CA ALA A 238 3.23 2.45 5.43
C ALA A 238 3.51 3.72 4.60
N LEU A 239 4.08 4.77 5.22
CA LEU A 239 4.45 6.00 4.51
C LEU A 239 5.56 5.77 3.48
N SER A 240 6.53 4.91 3.80
CA SER A 240 7.61 4.54 2.89
C SER A 240 7.08 3.81 1.65
N MET A 241 5.99 3.06 1.79
CA MET A 241 5.32 2.38 0.68
C MET A 241 4.48 3.32 -0.18
N VAL A 242 3.81 4.31 0.42
CA VAL A 242 3.19 5.39 -0.37
C VAL A 242 4.26 6.08 -1.25
N TYR A 243 5.44 6.33 -0.67
CA TYR A 243 6.56 6.87 -1.44
C TYR A 243 7.03 5.89 -2.52
N TYR A 244 7.13 4.59 -2.21
CA TYR A 244 7.51 3.55 -3.16
C TYR A 244 6.59 3.55 -4.38
N TYR A 245 5.28 3.46 -4.20
CA TYR A 245 4.32 3.44 -5.29
C TYR A 245 4.36 4.73 -6.10
N SER A 246 4.32 5.88 -5.42
CA SER A 246 4.25 7.18 -6.10
C SER A 246 5.52 7.54 -6.88
N SER A 247 6.68 7.09 -6.42
CA SER A 247 7.96 7.31 -7.12
C SER A 247 8.22 6.28 -8.22
N THR A 248 7.59 5.11 -8.13
CA THR A 248 7.78 4.03 -9.11
C THR A 248 6.82 4.17 -10.29
N PHE A 249 5.56 4.52 -10.06
CA PHE A 249 4.60 4.72 -11.15
C PHE A 249 5.10 5.74 -12.17
N THR A 250 5.14 5.36 -13.44
CA THR A 250 5.69 6.21 -14.51
C THR A 250 4.63 6.50 -15.57
N PHE A 251 4.32 7.78 -15.81
CA PHE A 251 3.56 8.19 -16.99
C PHE A 251 4.50 8.61 -18.11
N SER A 252 4.20 8.16 -19.33
CA SER A 252 4.92 8.53 -20.56
C SER A 252 5.08 10.04 -20.71
N ASP A 253 4.02 10.79 -20.40
CA ASP A 253 3.95 12.23 -20.67
C ASP A 253 4.69 13.05 -19.60
N LEU A 254 4.75 12.55 -18.36
CA LEU A 254 5.60 13.14 -17.31
C LEU A 254 7.09 12.85 -17.57
N LYS A 255 7.43 11.74 -18.24
CA LYS A 255 8.81 11.37 -18.58
C LYS A 255 9.41 12.34 -19.61
N GLU A 256 8.61 12.83 -20.57
CA GLU A 256 9.05 13.90 -21.48
C GLU A 256 9.19 15.24 -20.75
N LYS A 257 8.21 15.60 -19.93
CA LYS A 257 8.22 16.87 -19.19
C LYS A 257 9.37 16.95 -18.16
N ASP A 258 9.65 15.87 -17.45
CA ASP A 258 10.77 15.77 -16.51
C ASP A 258 12.12 15.78 -17.24
N LYS A 259 12.22 15.13 -18.42
CA LYS A 259 13.43 15.21 -19.26
C LYS A 259 13.68 16.62 -19.80
N GLU A 260 12.64 17.35 -20.18
CA GLU A 260 12.76 18.74 -20.62
C GLU A 260 13.13 19.69 -19.48
N LEU A 261 12.58 19.48 -18.29
CA LEU A 261 12.93 20.26 -17.11
C LEU A 261 14.37 20.01 -16.65
N MET A 262 14.83 18.76 -16.66
CA MET A 262 16.22 18.41 -16.35
C MET A 262 17.23 18.93 -17.38
N LYS A 263 16.82 19.10 -18.65
CA LYS A 263 17.65 19.76 -19.68
C LYS A 263 17.75 21.28 -19.52
N LYS A 264 16.85 21.91 -18.77
CA LYS A 264 16.84 23.36 -18.55
C LYS A 264 17.57 23.79 -17.27
N THR A 265 17.89 22.84 -16.38
CA THR A 265 18.50 23.10 -15.07
C THR A 265 19.91 22.51 -14.90
N GLY A 266 20.45 21.86 -15.94
CA GLY A 266 21.87 21.47 -16.05
C GLY A 266 22.57 22.29 -17.11
#